data_AF-A0A1L4BLF2-F1
#
_entry.id   AF-A0A1L4BLF2-F1
#
_cell.length_a   1.000
_cell.length_b   1.000
_cell.length_c   1.000
_cell.angle_alpha   90.00
_cell.angle_beta   90.00
_cell.angle_gamma   90.00
#
_symmetry.space_group_name_H-M   'P 1'
#
loop_
_entity.id
_entity.type
_entity.pdbx_description
1 polymer ?
#
loop_
_entity_poly.entity_id
_entity_poly.type
_entity_poly.pdbx_seq_one_letter_code
_entity_poly.pdbx_strand_id
1 'polypeptide(L)'
;MSNRDDFPQSVKRTLAERVGWKCSFLGCNQTTVGPDSSDTNGRINNGIAAHITAAAPGGPRYDPSLTPEQRSSIDNGIWMCRSHGALIDSDHTIYSVEQLKNWKQLAETRQSLLLQMTHQVSQNNYSDRDIGVLKAITDIFNYNYLQMLKSEQFRAKVSTNITDPLYAFDNIAYNPFYSFNDVVLETIRMELVGKVNNFWALFREYSAGGLGYYDYIDIPHIRRFYPEEVERFYGIINQTQDLAYDISVTAQKLLEIRAKLP
;
A
#
# COMPACT_ATOMS: atom_id res chain seq x y z
N MET A 1 -46.83 17.19 -3.38
CA MET A 1 -45.58 17.54 -4.12
C MET A 1 -44.50 17.72 -3.08
N SER A 2 -43.36 17.03 -3.22
CA SER A 2 -42.25 17.14 -2.28
C SER A 2 -41.72 18.58 -2.33
N ASN A 3 -41.68 19.26 -1.19
CA ASN A 3 -41.19 20.64 -1.06
C ASN A 3 -39.64 20.70 -1.00
N ARG A 4 -38.97 19.68 -1.55
CA ARG A 4 -37.51 19.54 -1.58
C ARG A 4 -36.99 19.72 -3.00
N ASP A 5 -35.99 20.58 -3.13
CA ASP A 5 -35.26 20.84 -4.37
C ASP A 5 -34.22 19.72 -4.62
N ASP A 6 -34.72 18.49 -4.86
CA ASP A 6 -33.88 17.32 -5.09
C ASP A 6 -33.15 17.39 -6.44
N PHE A 7 -31.94 16.83 -6.49
CA PHE A 7 -31.16 16.79 -7.73
C PHE A 7 -31.88 16.00 -8.84
N PRO A 8 -31.93 16.52 -10.08
CA PRO A 8 -32.37 15.74 -11.22
C PRO A 8 -31.40 14.58 -11.47
N GLN A 9 -31.87 13.51 -12.12
CA GLN A 9 -31.07 12.30 -12.35
C GLN A 9 -29.79 12.57 -13.15
N SER A 10 -29.84 13.53 -14.08
CA SER A 10 -28.66 14.00 -14.82
C SER A 10 -27.58 14.53 -13.88
N VAL A 11 -27.93 15.41 -12.94
CA VAL A 11 -26.99 15.98 -11.96
C VAL A 11 -26.43 14.88 -11.05
N LYS A 12 -27.26 13.95 -10.57
CA LYS A 12 -26.80 12.81 -9.76
C LYS A 12 -25.76 11.97 -10.49
N ARG A 13 -26.01 11.67 -11.76
CA ARG A 13 -25.09 10.92 -12.62
C ARG A 13 -23.79 11.68 -12.86
N THR A 14 -23.87 12.95 -13.22
CA THR A 14 -22.68 13.77 -13.46
C THR A 14 -21.82 13.90 -12.20
N LEU A 15 -22.42 14.06 -11.01
CA LEU A 15 -21.70 14.06 -9.74
C LEU A 15 -20.90 12.78 -9.53
N ALA A 16 -21.52 11.62 -9.80
CA ALA A 16 -20.84 10.33 -9.68
C ALA A 16 -19.70 10.19 -10.70
N GLU A 17 -19.95 10.54 -11.96
CA GLU A 17 -18.98 10.42 -13.06
C GLU A 17 -17.74 11.30 -12.83
N ARG A 18 -17.92 12.53 -12.31
CA ARG A 18 -16.82 13.47 -12.00
C ARG A 18 -15.83 12.97 -10.96
N VAL A 19 -16.23 12.00 -10.14
CA VAL A 19 -15.37 11.38 -9.11
C VAL A 19 -15.14 9.89 -9.37
N GLY A 20 -15.42 9.41 -10.58
CA GLY A 20 -15.19 8.01 -10.97
C GLY A 20 -16.02 7.01 -10.15
N TRP A 21 -17.24 7.41 -9.73
CA TRP A 21 -18.12 6.63 -8.87
C TRP A 21 -17.51 6.27 -7.50
N LYS A 22 -16.57 7.08 -6.99
CA LYS A 22 -15.97 6.89 -5.66
C LYS A 22 -16.51 7.90 -4.65
N CYS A 23 -16.65 7.48 -3.40
CA CYS A 23 -17.09 8.37 -2.32
C CYS A 23 -16.09 9.53 -2.10
N SER A 24 -16.61 10.75 -2.04
CA SER A 24 -15.81 11.97 -1.81
C SER A 24 -15.43 12.21 -0.35
N PHE A 25 -15.88 11.40 0.61
CA PHE A 25 -15.48 11.51 2.01
C PHE A 25 -13.97 11.26 2.16
N LEU A 26 -13.30 12.09 2.97
CA LEU A 26 -11.85 12.01 3.17
C LEU A 26 -11.46 10.65 3.78
N GLY A 27 -10.54 9.94 3.12
CA GLY A 27 -10.07 8.62 3.55
C GLY A 27 -10.96 7.43 3.16
N CYS A 28 -12.17 7.64 2.64
CA CYS A 28 -13.04 6.52 2.23
C CYS A 28 -12.68 5.95 0.86
N ASN A 29 -12.81 6.76 -0.21
CA ASN A 29 -12.50 6.38 -1.60
C ASN A 29 -13.21 5.11 -2.12
N GLN A 30 -14.26 4.63 -1.43
CA GLN A 30 -14.97 3.40 -1.77
C GLN A 30 -15.69 3.54 -3.11
N THR A 31 -15.56 2.52 -3.97
CA THR A 31 -16.36 2.39 -5.19
C THR A 31 -17.83 2.17 -4.85
N THR A 32 -18.71 2.95 -5.47
CA THR A 32 -20.14 2.96 -5.16
C THR A 32 -21.02 2.26 -6.19
N VAL A 33 -20.44 1.77 -7.28
CA VAL A 33 -21.15 1.04 -8.34
C VAL A 33 -20.51 -0.32 -8.61
N GLY A 34 -21.31 -1.32 -8.95
CA GLY A 34 -20.85 -2.65 -9.30
C GLY A 34 -21.88 -3.43 -10.13
N PRO A 35 -21.52 -4.61 -10.65
CA PRO A 35 -22.44 -5.45 -11.40
C PRO A 35 -23.51 -6.04 -10.47
N ASP A 36 -24.72 -6.25 -11.01
CA ASP A 36 -25.74 -7.08 -10.38
C ASP A 36 -25.54 -8.53 -10.87
N SER A 37 -25.38 -9.49 -9.95
CA SER A 37 -25.19 -10.89 -10.33
C SER A 37 -26.46 -11.58 -10.83
N SER A 38 -27.64 -10.99 -10.58
CA SER A 38 -28.94 -11.53 -10.95
C SER A 38 -29.49 -11.00 -12.27
N ASP A 39 -28.95 -9.88 -12.77
CA ASP A 39 -29.34 -9.26 -14.05
C ASP A 39 -28.09 -8.74 -14.77
N THR A 40 -27.81 -9.29 -15.95
CA THR A 40 -26.65 -8.89 -16.78
C THR A 40 -26.73 -7.42 -17.24
N ASN A 41 -27.93 -6.85 -17.33
CA ASN A 41 -28.11 -5.42 -17.61
C ASN A 41 -28.22 -4.57 -16.32
N GLY A 42 -28.25 -5.22 -15.17
CA GLY A 42 -28.40 -4.62 -13.86
C GLY A 42 -27.09 -4.06 -13.30
N ARG A 43 -27.23 -3.13 -12.35
CA ARG A 43 -26.11 -2.60 -11.59
C ARG A 43 -26.51 -2.35 -10.14
N ILE A 44 -25.58 -2.57 -9.24
CA ILE A 44 -25.67 -2.15 -7.85
C ILE A 44 -25.17 -0.71 -7.76
N ASN A 45 -25.94 0.17 -7.11
CA ASN A 45 -25.53 1.54 -6.78
C ASN A 45 -25.71 1.82 -5.28
N ASN A 46 -24.59 1.89 -4.57
CA ASN A 46 -24.50 2.24 -3.15
C ASN A 46 -24.04 3.70 -2.92
N GLY A 47 -24.08 4.51 -3.97
CA GLY A 47 -23.75 5.93 -3.93
C GLY A 47 -25.00 6.81 -3.95
N ILE A 48 -24.87 8.01 -3.40
CA ILE A 48 -25.90 9.05 -3.34
C ILE A 48 -25.29 10.41 -3.65
N ALA A 49 -26.07 11.29 -4.27
CA ALA A 49 -25.77 12.71 -4.33
C ALA A 49 -26.31 13.37 -3.07
N ALA A 50 -25.40 13.77 -2.18
CA ALA A 50 -25.73 14.50 -0.97
C ALA A 50 -25.69 16.00 -1.22
N HIS A 51 -26.58 16.74 -0.56
CA HIS A 51 -26.63 18.19 -0.61
C HIS A 51 -25.59 18.79 0.34
N ILE A 52 -24.78 19.73 -0.15
CA ILE A 52 -23.86 20.51 0.69
C ILE A 52 -24.66 21.46 1.58
N THR A 53 -25.62 22.19 1.00
CA THR A 53 -26.66 22.96 1.72
C THR A 53 -28.03 22.35 1.44
N ALA A 54 -28.88 22.20 2.46
CA ALA A 54 -30.11 21.43 2.33
C ALA A 54 -31.04 21.87 1.19
N ALA A 55 -31.74 20.88 0.62
CA ALA A 55 -32.73 21.03 -0.45
C ALA A 55 -34.01 21.79 -0.03
N ALA A 56 -34.21 22.06 1.25
CA ALA A 56 -35.42 22.69 1.79
C ALA A 56 -35.15 23.35 3.15
N PRO A 57 -35.98 24.35 3.55
CA PRO A 57 -35.93 24.93 4.89
C PRO A 57 -35.98 23.87 6.00
N GLY A 58 -35.19 24.09 7.05
CA GLY A 58 -35.13 23.20 8.22
C GLY A 58 -34.19 21.99 8.05
N GLY A 59 -33.56 21.82 6.89
CA GLY A 59 -32.52 20.81 6.69
C GLY A 59 -31.11 21.25 7.11
N PRO A 60 -30.14 20.32 7.14
CA PRO A 60 -28.74 20.60 7.46
C PRO A 60 -28.14 21.70 6.59
N ARG A 61 -27.49 22.69 7.22
CA ARG A 61 -26.80 23.80 6.53
C ARG A 61 -27.67 24.54 5.50
N TYR A 62 -28.98 24.64 5.73
CA TYR A 62 -29.88 25.32 4.79
C TYR A 62 -29.46 26.77 4.57
N ASP A 63 -29.36 27.18 3.30
CA ASP A 63 -29.08 28.54 2.90
C ASP A 63 -30.33 29.17 2.24
N PRO A 64 -30.99 30.14 2.89
CA PRO A 64 -32.19 30.78 2.36
C PRO A 64 -31.91 31.69 1.16
N SER A 65 -30.64 32.07 0.91
CA SER A 65 -30.27 32.94 -0.20
C SER A 65 -30.25 32.21 -1.55
N LEU A 66 -30.20 30.87 -1.55
CA LEU A 66 -30.17 30.06 -2.77
C LEU A 66 -31.56 29.94 -3.39
N THR A 67 -31.62 29.99 -4.72
CA THR A 67 -32.84 29.63 -5.47
C THR A 67 -33.01 28.11 -5.54
N PRO A 68 -34.21 27.59 -5.87
CA PRO A 68 -34.42 26.16 -6.11
C PRO A 68 -33.47 25.55 -7.15
N GLU A 69 -33.15 26.31 -8.20
CA GLU A 69 -32.21 25.90 -9.25
C GLU A 69 -30.78 25.80 -8.71
N GLN A 70 -30.38 26.72 -7.84
CA GLN A 70 -29.07 26.68 -7.18
C GLN A 70 -28.98 25.54 -6.17
N ARG A 71 -30.06 25.29 -5.39
CA ARG A 71 -30.12 24.16 -4.44
C ARG A 71 -30.01 22.80 -5.12
N SER A 72 -30.59 22.66 -6.30
CA SER A 72 -30.55 21.45 -7.12
C SER A 72 -29.42 21.44 -8.17
N SER A 73 -28.51 22.42 -8.12
CA SER A 73 -27.36 22.51 -9.02
C SER A 73 -26.24 21.53 -8.65
N ILE A 74 -25.40 21.19 -9.62
CA ILE A 74 -24.23 20.35 -9.39
C ILE A 74 -23.25 20.97 -8.38
N ASP A 75 -23.20 22.30 -8.26
CA ASP A 75 -22.30 23.01 -7.35
C ASP A 75 -22.68 22.81 -5.88
N ASN A 76 -23.96 22.56 -5.61
CA ASN A 76 -24.47 22.25 -4.28
C ASN A 76 -24.45 20.74 -3.96
N GLY A 77 -23.94 19.90 -4.86
CA GLY A 77 -23.90 18.45 -4.68
C GLY A 77 -22.51 17.88 -4.41
N ILE A 78 -22.46 16.80 -3.64
CA ILE A 78 -21.26 15.96 -3.43
C ILE A 78 -21.65 14.48 -3.51
N TRP A 79 -20.82 13.66 -4.18
CA TRP A 79 -21.09 12.23 -4.31
C TRP A 79 -20.53 11.43 -3.12
N MET A 80 -21.36 10.65 -2.45
CA MET A 80 -20.95 9.86 -1.27
C MET A 80 -21.50 8.44 -1.31
N CYS A 81 -20.88 7.51 -0.56
CA CYS A 81 -21.55 6.27 -0.24
C CYS A 81 -22.71 6.55 0.73
N ARG A 82 -23.71 5.65 0.79
CA ARG A 82 -24.88 5.83 1.67
C ARG A 82 -24.52 6.11 3.13
N SER A 83 -23.48 5.45 3.66
CA SER A 83 -23.01 5.63 5.04
C SER A 83 -22.53 7.07 5.30
N HIS A 84 -21.58 7.57 4.49
CA HIS A 84 -21.03 8.91 4.69
C HIS A 84 -22.03 10.01 4.34
N GLY A 85 -22.94 9.80 3.38
CA GLY A 85 -24.01 10.75 3.11
C GLY A 85 -24.95 10.94 4.31
N ALA A 86 -25.31 9.84 4.99
CA ALA A 86 -26.10 9.93 6.22
C ALA A 86 -25.32 10.59 7.38
N LEU A 87 -24.01 10.31 7.49
CA LEU A 87 -23.14 10.87 8.52
C LEU A 87 -23.06 12.41 8.43
N ILE A 88 -22.84 12.95 7.23
CA ILE A 88 -22.66 14.41 7.06
C ILE A 88 -23.93 15.21 7.34
N ASP A 89 -25.10 14.60 7.15
CA ASP A 89 -26.38 15.22 7.47
C ASP A 89 -26.70 15.15 8.96
N SER A 90 -26.29 14.07 9.62
CA SER A 90 -26.53 13.84 11.04
C SER A 90 -25.68 14.76 11.93
N ASP A 91 -24.42 15.00 11.57
CA ASP A 91 -23.50 15.87 12.33
C ASP A 91 -23.06 17.10 11.53
N HIS A 92 -24.04 17.90 11.12
CA HIS A 92 -23.81 19.07 10.28
C HIS A 92 -23.02 20.21 10.96
N THR A 93 -22.82 20.13 12.28
CA THR A 93 -21.95 21.02 13.05
C THR A 93 -20.47 20.71 12.84
N ILE A 94 -20.12 19.43 12.70
CA ILE A 94 -18.75 18.99 12.42
C ILE A 94 -18.42 19.05 10.92
N TYR A 95 -19.41 18.84 10.05
CA TYR A 95 -19.24 18.85 8.60
C TYR A 95 -19.82 20.12 7.98
N SER A 96 -19.02 21.19 7.96
CA SER A 96 -19.39 22.51 7.44
C SER A 96 -19.51 22.53 5.92
N VAL A 97 -20.21 23.57 5.40
CA VAL A 97 -20.32 23.82 3.95
C VAL A 97 -18.94 23.92 3.29
N GLU A 98 -17.98 24.59 3.94
CA GLU A 98 -16.63 24.79 3.43
C GLU A 98 -15.86 23.47 3.34
N GLN A 99 -15.94 22.63 4.37
CA GLN A 99 -15.28 21.32 4.38
C GLN A 99 -15.84 20.42 3.26
N LEU A 100 -17.16 20.38 3.08
CA LEU A 100 -17.79 19.59 2.01
C LEU A 100 -17.41 20.10 0.62
N LYS A 101 -17.32 21.42 0.41
CA LYS A 101 -16.82 22.00 -0.85
C LYS A 101 -15.36 21.62 -1.11
N ASN A 102 -14.52 21.66 -0.09
CA ASN A 102 -13.12 21.23 -0.19
C ASN A 102 -13.03 19.74 -0.58
N TRP A 103 -13.79 18.87 0.08
CA TRP A 103 -13.80 17.43 -0.23
C TRP A 103 -14.31 17.11 -1.63
N LYS A 104 -15.33 17.83 -2.11
CA LYS A 104 -15.78 17.75 -3.50
C LYS A 104 -14.62 18.07 -4.45
N GLN A 105 -13.95 19.20 -4.25
CA GLN A 105 -12.82 19.62 -5.09
C GLN A 105 -11.67 18.61 -5.05
N LEU A 106 -11.32 18.09 -3.87
CA LEU A 106 -10.27 17.09 -3.71
C LEU A 106 -10.60 15.78 -4.44
N ALA A 107 -11.85 15.32 -4.35
CA ALA A 107 -12.30 14.12 -5.04
C ALA A 107 -12.27 14.29 -6.57
N GLU A 108 -12.73 15.43 -7.07
CA GLU A 108 -12.70 15.75 -8.52
C GLU A 108 -11.25 15.90 -9.02
N THR A 109 -10.38 16.57 -8.25
CA THR A 109 -8.95 16.68 -8.55
C THR A 109 -8.28 15.32 -8.59
N ARG A 110 -8.55 14.46 -7.60
CA ARG A 110 -8.05 13.09 -7.57
C ARG A 110 -8.46 12.33 -8.82
N GLN A 111 -9.73 12.42 -9.23
CA GLN A 111 -10.19 11.73 -10.43
C GLN A 111 -9.56 12.30 -11.72
N SER A 112 -9.37 13.62 -11.79
CA SER A 112 -8.66 14.27 -12.90
C SER A 112 -7.21 13.77 -13.00
N LEU A 113 -6.50 13.71 -11.87
CA LEU A 113 -5.15 13.14 -11.81
C LEU A 113 -5.15 11.68 -12.23
N LEU A 114 -6.11 10.86 -11.77
CA LEU A 114 -6.21 9.46 -12.22
C LEU A 114 -6.39 9.36 -13.73
N LEU A 115 -7.22 10.20 -14.36
CA LEU A 115 -7.37 10.22 -15.82
C LEU A 115 -6.06 10.61 -16.53
N GLN A 116 -5.34 11.59 -16.00
CA GLN A 116 -4.01 11.97 -16.51
C GLN A 116 -2.98 10.84 -16.34
N MET A 117 -3.03 10.13 -15.21
CA MET A 117 -2.21 8.94 -14.93
C MET A 117 -2.62 7.73 -15.76
N THR A 118 -3.86 7.67 -16.26
CA THR A 118 -4.31 6.56 -17.14
C THR A 118 -3.65 6.65 -18.53
N HIS A 119 -3.13 7.82 -18.90
CA HIS A 119 -2.19 8.00 -20.01
C HIS A 119 -0.71 7.71 -19.64
N GLN A 120 -0.45 7.32 -18.40
CA GLN A 120 0.82 6.81 -17.88
C GLN A 120 0.75 5.32 -17.51
N VAL A 121 -0.03 4.50 -18.23
CA VAL A 121 0.45 3.13 -18.51
C VAL A 121 1.53 3.25 -19.59
N SER A 122 2.59 3.95 -19.22
CA SER A 122 3.78 4.18 -20.02
C SER A 122 4.89 3.66 -19.12
N GLN A 123 5.55 2.58 -19.55
CA GLN A 123 6.94 2.23 -19.23
C GLN A 123 7.48 2.97 -18.00
N ASN A 124 7.69 2.29 -16.86
CA ASN A 124 8.49 2.85 -15.78
C ASN A 124 9.88 3.17 -16.36
N ASN A 125 10.07 4.39 -16.86
CA ASN A 125 11.35 4.88 -17.38
C ASN A 125 12.22 5.21 -16.17
N TYR A 126 12.66 4.17 -15.47
CA TYR A 126 13.73 4.28 -14.49
C TYR A 126 14.95 4.86 -15.20
N SER A 127 15.68 5.76 -14.52
CA SER A 127 16.91 6.31 -15.09
C SER A 127 17.93 5.20 -15.33
N ASP A 128 18.86 5.38 -16.28
CA ASP A 128 19.95 4.40 -16.50
C ASP A 128 20.72 4.09 -15.21
N ARG A 129 20.83 5.09 -14.33
CA ARG A 129 21.39 4.92 -12.99
C ARG A 129 20.55 3.98 -12.14
N ASP A 130 19.24 4.21 -12.03
CA ASP A 130 18.35 3.34 -11.26
C ASP A 130 18.34 1.91 -11.80
N ILE A 131 18.37 1.74 -13.13
CA ILE A 131 18.50 0.42 -13.77
C ILE A 131 19.83 -0.24 -13.37
N GLY A 132 20.93 0.52 -13.35
CA GLY A 132 22.25 0.03 -12.92
C GLY A 132 22.25 -0.44 -11.47
N VAL A 133 21.70 0.36 -10.55
CA VAL A 133 21.57 0.01 -9.13
C VAL A 133 20.66 -1.20 -8.95
N LEU A 134 19.53 -1.25 -9.67
CA LEU A 134 18.59 -2.37 -9.61
C LEU A 134 19.27 -3.67 -10.02
N LYS A 135 20.05 -3.67 -11.12
CA LYS A 135 20.83 -4.82 -11.58
C LYS A 135 21.83 -5.26 -10.50
N ALA A 136 22.62 -4.33 -9.95
CA ALA A 136 23.60 -4.64 -8.92
C ALA A 136 22.98 -5.34 -7.69
N ILE A 137 21.85 -4.83 -7.18
CA ILE A 137 21.17 -5.43 -6.03
C ILE A 137 20.56 -6.79 -6.40
N THR A 138 19.90 -6.89 -7.55
CA THR A 138 19.20 -8.13 -7.94
C THR A 138 20.13 -9.22 -8.47
N ASP A 139 21.37 -8.91 -8.85
CA ASP A 139 22.40 -9.93 -9.12
C ASP A 139 22.88 -10.59 -7.82
N ILE A 140 22.97 -9.82 -6.71
CA ILE A 140 23.20 -10.35 -5.36
C ILE A 140 21.98 -11.18 -4.92
N PHE A 141 20.80 -10.58 -4.96
CA PHE A 141 19.52 -11.22 -4.61
C PHE A 141 18.84 -11.89 -5.81
N ASN A 142 19.57 -12.72 -6.54
CA ASN A 142 19.00 -13.42 -7.69
C ASN A 142 18.01 -14.52 -7.26
N TYR A 143 17.19 -14.98 -8.19
CA TYR A 143 16.12 -15.95 -7.91
C TYR A 143 16.61 -17.21 -7.19
N ASN A 144 17.73 -17.78 -7.62
CA ASN A 144 18.28 -19.00 -7.03
C ASN A 144 18.68 -18.78 -5.57
N TYR A 145 19.38 -17.67 -5.31
CA TYR A 145 19.76 -17.31 -3.95
C TYR A 145 18.53 -17.09 -3.06
N LEU A 146 17.49 -16.41 -3.55
CA LEU A 146 16.26 -16.21 -2.76
C LEU A 146 15.57 -17.54 -2.42
N GLN A 147 15.57 -18.53 -3.33
CA GLN A 147 15.04 -19.85 -3.01
C GLN A 147 15.88 -20.57 -1.94
N MET A 148 17.21 -20.44 -2.00
CA MET A 148 18.10 -21.00 -0.98
C MET A 148 17.87 -20.35 0.38
N LEU A 149 17.88 -19.02 0.44
CA LEU A 149 17.68 -18.26 1.68
C LEU A 149 16.32 -18.59 2.32
N LYS A 150 15.27 -18.69 1.52
CA LYS A 150 13.91 -19.04 1.97
C LYS A 150 13.78 -20.47 2.51
N SER A 151 14.61 -21.41 2.02
CA SER A 151 14.54 -22.82 2.40
C SER A 151 15.53 -23.22 3.49
N GLU A 152 16.47 -22.34 3.85
CA GLU A 152 17.48 -22.58 4.87
C GLU A 152 16.84 -22.88 6.24
N GLN A 153 17.37 -23.90 6.90
CA GLN A 153 16.85 -24.42 8.17
C GLN A 153 17.56 -23.80 9.39
N PHE A 154 18.67 -23.09 9.19
CA PHE A 154 19.45 -22.42 10.22
C PHE A 154 19.73 -23.33 11.43
N ARG A 155 20.28 -24.52 11.14
CA ARG A 155 20.62 -25.54 12.15
C ARG A 155 22.06 -25.37 12.61
N ALA A 156 22.70 -26.44 13.09
CA ALA A 156 24.04 -26.41 13.66
C ALA A 156 25.09 -25.76 12.75
N LYS A 157 24.94 -25.88 11.43
CA LYS A 157 25.83 -25.27 10.44
C LYS A 157 25.04 -24.51 9.39
N VAL A 158 25.50 -23.31 9.09
CA VAL A 158 24.92 -22.43 8.06
C VAL A 158 25.98 -22.15 7.01
N SER A 159 25.71 -22.52 5.76
CA SER A 159 26.68 -22.38 4.67
C SER A 159 27.00 -20.91 4.38
N THR A 160 28.25 -20.61 4.02
CA THR A 160 28.59 -19.25 3.57
C THR A 160 27.85 -18.85 2.30
N ASN A 161 27.37 -19.81 1.50
CA ASN A 161 26.51 -19.52 0.34
C ASN A 161 25.18 -18.82 0.73
N ILE A 162 24.74 -18.95 1.99
CA ILE A 162 23.59 -18.21 2.52
C ILE A 162 24.02 -16.82 2.99
N THR A 163 25.18 -16.69 3.63
CA THR A 163 25.60 -15.43 4.26
C THR A 163 26.33 -14.47 3.33
N ASP A 164 27.09 -14.97 2.36
CA ASP A 164 27.97 -14.16 1.51
C ASP A 164 27.21 -13.14 0.66
N PRO A 165 26.04 -13.45 0.07
CA PRO A 165 25.25 -12.44 -0.62
C PRO A 165 24.71 -11.35 0.32
N LEU A 166 24.38 -11.68 1.57
CA LEU A 166 23.98 -10.66 2.57
C LEU A 166 25.16 -9.75 2.92
N TYR A 167 26.37 -10.29 3.06
CA TYR A 167 27.58 -9.49 3.24
C TYR A 167 27.89 -8.62 2.01
N ALA A 168 27.72 -9.16 0.80
CA ALA A 168 27.89 -8.41 -0.43
C ALA A 168 26.92 -7.22 -0.50
N PHE A 169 25.68 -7.40 -0.03
CA PHE A 169 24.71 -6.33 0.06
C PHE A 169 25.07 -5.27 1.12
N ASP A 170 25.54 -5.67 2.32
CA ASP A 170 25.98 -4.73 3.36
C ASP A 170 27.07 -3.77 2.85
N ASN A 171 27.98 -4.26 2.00
CA ASN A 171 29.05 -3.45 1.41
C ASN A 171 28.53 -2.32 0.50
N ILE A 172 27.31 -2.45 -0.04
CA ILE A 172 26.70 -1.44 -0.91
C ILE A 172 25.54 -0.70 -0.24
N ALA A 173 24.94 -1.26 0.82
CA ALA A 173 23.71 -0.79 1.46
C ALA A 173 23.75 0.69 1.92
N TYR A 174 24.91 1.16 2.38
CA TYR A 174 25.08 2.54 2.89
C TYR A 174 25.88 3.43 1.96
N ASN A 175 26.23 2.92 0.78
CA ASN A 175 26.99 3.67 -0.20
C ASN A 175 26.03 4.53 -1.06
N PRO A 176 26.15 5.87 -1.07
CA PRO A 176 25.27 6.75 -1.85
C PRO A 176 25.31 6.50 -3.37
N PHE A 177 26.32 5.80 -3.89
CA PHE A 177 26.33 5.37 -5.29
C PHE A 177 25.27 4.32 -5.63
N TYR A 178 24.76 3.60 -4.62
CA TYR A 178 23.75 2.55 -4.75
C TYR A 178 22.36 2.98 -4.21
N SER A 179 22.12 4.28 -4.06
CA SER A 179 20.77 4.81 -3.83
C SER A 179 20.02 5.00 -5.14
N PHE A 180 18.70 4.78 -5.11
CA PHE A 180 17.81 5.09 -6.21
C PHE A 180 17.39 6.56 -6.20
N ASN A 181 17.23 7.15 -7.38
CA ASN A 181 16.53 8.42 -7.56
C ASN A 181 15.01 8.22 -7.51
N ASP A 182 14.53 7.07 -7.98
CA ASP A 182 13.13 6.69 -7.88
C ASP A 182 12.74 6.41 -6.43
N VAL A 183 11.73 7.13 -5.94
CA VAL A 183 11.30 7.07 -4.54
C VAL A 183 10.76 5.70 -4.16
N VAL A 184 10.12 4.98 -5.10
CA VAL A 184 9.54 3.65 -4.82
C VAL A 184 10.65 2.61 -4.70
N LEU A 185 11.60 2.60 -5.64
CA LEU A 185 12.78 1.73 -5.57
C LEU A 185 13.60 2.02 -4.31
N GLU A 186 13.81 3.30 -3.96
CA GLU A 186 14.56 3.67 -2.77
C GLU A 186 13.86 3.22 -1.48
N THR A 187 12.53 3.31 -1.44
CA THR A 187 11.74 2.83 -0.31
C THR A 187 11.90 1.32 -0.11
N ILE A 188 11.82 0.54 -1.21
CA ILE A 188 12.02 -0.92 -1.16
C ILE A 188 13.46 -1.24 -0.73
N ARG A 189 14.45 -0.49 -1.24
CA ARG A 189 15.86 -0.68 -0.87
C ARG A 189 16.09 -0.45 0.62
N MET A 190 15.57 0.65 1.18
CA MET A 190 15.71 0.96 2.59
C MET A 190 14.99 -0.05 3.50
N GLU A 191 13.83 -0.55 3.08
CA GLU A 191 13.16 -1.68 3.74
C GLU A 191 14.06 -2.93 3.76
N LEU A 192 14.69 -3.25 2.62
CA LEU A 192 15.61 -4.40 2.50
C LEU A 192 16.83 -4.24 3.41
N VAL A 193 17.45 -3.05 3.45
CA VAL A 193 18.57 -2.73 4.36
C VAL A 193 18.17 -2.98 5.81
N GLY A 194 17.01 -2.47 6.24
CA GLY A 194 16.50 -2.69 7.59
C GLY A 194 16.33 -4.18 7.92
N LYS A 195 15.79 -4.97 6.99
CA LYS A 195 15.59 -6.41 7.18
C LYS A 195 16.91 -7.19 7.26
N VAL A 196 17.89 -6.86 6.42
CA VAL A 196 19.22 -7.48 6.47
C VAL A 196 19.94 -7.13 7.78
N ASN A 197 19.83 -5.89 8.27
CA ASN A 197 20.37 -5.52 9.58
C ASN A 197 19.75 -6.33 10.72
N ASN A 198 18.42 -6.50 10.72
CA ASN A 198 17.72 -7.26 11.75
C ASN A 198 18.16 -8.74 11.74
N PHE A 199 18.31 -9.33 10.56
CA PHE A 199 18.88 -10.67 10.41
C PHE A 199 20.28 -10.74 11.02
N TRP A 200 21.16 -9.80 10.67
CA TRP A 200 22.52 -9.81 11.20
C TRP A 200 22.62 -9.59 12.70
N ALA A 201 21.77 -8.74 13.26
CA ALA A 201 21.71 -8.50 14.69
C ALA A 201 21.44 -9.80 15.46
N LEU A 202 20.48 -10.61 14.98
CA LEU A 202 20.16 -11.90 15.60
C LEU A 202 21.19 -12.97 15.27
N PHE A 203 21.56 -13.12 13.99
CA PHE A 203 22.43 -14.20 13.54
C PHE A 203 23.80 -14.16 14.23
N ARG A 204 24.41 -12.97 14.34
CA ARG A 204 25.74 -12.80 14.92
C ARG A 204 25.79 -13.07 16.41
N GLU A 205 24.68 -12.93 17.14
CA GLU A 205 24.61 -13.23 18.58
C GLU A 205 24.80 -14.72 18.86
N TYR A 206 24.37 -15.58 17.92
CA TYR A 206 24.36 -17.04 18.09
C TYR A 206 25.25 -17.79 17.10
N SER A 207 26.09 -17.07 16.34
CA SER A 207 26.98 -17.68 15.34
C SER A 207 28.45 -17.52 15.69
N ALA A 208 29.26 -18.52 15.35
CA ALA A 208 30.72 -18.45 15.35
C ALA A 208 31.26 -18.80 13.96
N GLY A 209 32.25 -18.05 13.48
CA GLY A 209 32.79 -18.21 12.13
C GLY A 209 33.64 -19.47 11.95
N GLY A 210 33.50 -20.12 10.80
CA GLY A 210 34.32 -21.24 10.34
C GLY A 210 34.66 -21.11 8.84
N LEU A 211 35.52 -21.99 8.32
CA LEU A 211 35.88 -21.98 6.90
C LEU A 211 34.74 -22.57 6.05
N GLY A 212 34.00 -21.71 5.32
CA GLY A 212 32.92 -22.11 4.42
C GLY A 212 31.55 -22.34 5.09
N TYR A 213 31.45 -22.14 6.41
CA TYR A 213 30.20 -22.17 7.15
C TYR A 213 30.32 -21.40 8.48
N TYR A 214 29.18 -21.08 9.09
CA TYR A 214 29.08 -20.64 10.47
C TYR A 214 28.55 -21.77 11.34
N ASP A 215 29.17 -22.00 12.48
CA ASP A 215 28.53 -22.75 13.56
C ASP A 215 27.42 -21.86 14.13
N TYR A 216 26.23 -22.43 14.33
CA TYR A 216 25.05 -21.70 14.79
C TYR A 216 24.41 -22.45 15.96
N ILE A 217 23.20 -23.01 15.80
CA ILE A 217 22.45 -23.62 16.90
C ILE A 217 22.34 -25.14 16.72
N ASP A 218 23.12 -25.88 17.51
CA ASP A 218 23.08 -27.35 17.57
C ASP A 218 22.07 -27.83 18.61
N ILE A 219 20.81 -28.01 18.18
CA ILE A 219 19.72 -28.50 19.03
C ILE A 219 20.03 -29.88 19.65
N PRO A 220 20.55 -30.89 18.92
CA PRO A 220 21.01 -32.13 19.54
C PRO A 220 22.00 -31.94 20.69
N HIS A 221 22.98 -31.06 20.54
CA HIS A 221 23.93 -30.73 21.61
C HIS A 221 23.23 -30.07 22.79
N ILE A 222 22.43 -29.03 22.55
CA ILE A 222 21.67 -28.32 23.59
C ILE A 222 20.74 -29.28 24.35
N ARG A 223 20.01 -30.14 23.64
CA ARG A 223 19.12 -31.14 24.25
C ARG A 223 19.85 -32.08 25.20
N ARG A 224 21.13 -32.38 24.94
CA ARG A 224 21.94 -33.28 25.76
C ARG A 224 22.48 -32.61 27.02
N PHE A 225 22.89 -31.35 26.93
CA PHE A 225 23.61 -30.65 28.01
C PHE A 225 22.79 -29.58 28.74
N TYR A 226 21.76 -29.03 28.09
CA TYR A 226 20.90 -27.94 28.56
C TYR A 226 19.44 -28.16 28.10
N PRO A 227 18.79 -29.27 28.49
CA PRO A 227 17.46 -29.66 27.97
C PRO A 227 16.35 -28.63 28.20
N GLU A 228 16.45 -27.83 29.25
CA GLU A 228 15.52 -26.76 29.61
C GLU A 228 15.55 -25.56 28.64
N GLU A 229 16.67 -25.34 27.94
CA GLU A 229 16.83 -24.22 27.00
C GLU A 229 16.39 -24.57 25.56
N VAL A 230 16.02 -25.83 25.29
CA VAL A 230 15.73 -26.33 23.93
C VAL A 230 14.67 -25.49 23.22
N GLU A 231 13.56 -25.18 23.88
CA GLU A 231 12.46 -24.40 23.29
C GLU A 231 12.88 -22.96 22.97
N ARG A 232 13.71 -22.34 23.82
CA ARG A 232 14.26 -21.00 23.57
C ARG A 232 15.08 -21.00 22.29
N PHE A 233 15.97 -21.97 22.12
CA PHE A 233 16.82 -22.05 20.93
C PHE A 233 16.05 -22.43 19.65
N TYR A 234 14.98 -23.23 19.74
CA TYR A 234 14.05 -23.37 18.62
C TYR A 234 13.38 -22.05 18.25
N GLY A 235 12.98 -21.24 19.25
CA GLY A 235 12.43 -19.91 19.02
C GLY A 235 13.39 -19.00 18.25
N ILE A 236 14.68 -19.01 18.60
CA ILE A 236 15.71 -18.24 17.90
C ILE A 236 15.87 -18.73 16.45
N ILE A 237 15.91 -20.05 16.21
CA ILE A 237 15.97 -20.61 14.85
C ILE A 237 14.77 -20.13 14.02
N ASN A 238 13.56 -20.23 14.57
CA ASN A 238 12.34 -19.80 13.87
C ASN A 238 12.38 -18.30 13.55
N GLN A 239 12.83 -17.47 14.49
CA GLN A 239 12.97 -16.03 14.27
C GLN A 239 14.00 -15.72 13.16
N THR A 240 15.11 -16.45 13.11
CA THR A 240 16.11 -16.32 12.03
C THR A 240 15.52 -16.72 10.68
N GLN A 241 14.71 -17.78 10.63
CA GLN A 241 13.98 -18.20 9.43
C GLN A 241 12.98 -17.14 8.96
N ASP A 242 12.21 -16.55 9.87
CA ASP A 242 11.26 -15.49 9.56
C ASP A 242 11.96 -14.26 8.96
N LEU A 243 13.10 -13.86 9.54
CA LEU A 243 13.91 -12.76 9.02
C LEU A 243 14.47 -13.07 7.61
N ALA A 244 14.94 -14.29 7.37
CA ALA A 244 15.41 -14.73 6.06
C ALA A 244 14.27 -14.75 5.02
N TYR A 245 13.08 -15.19 5.40
CA TYR A 245 11.89 -15.14 4.57
C TYR A 245 11.50 -13.69 4.23
N ASP A 246 11.52 -12.79 5.22
CA ASP A 246 11.20 -11.38 5.04
C ASP A 246 12.15 -10.66 4.09
N ILE A 247 13.47 -10.94 4.20
CA ILE A 247 14.46 -10.47 3.24
C ILE A 247 14.10 -10.96 1.84
N SER A 248 13.77 -12.25 1.71
CA SER A 248 13.45 -12.87 0.42
C SER A 248 12.24 -12.22 -0.25
N VAL A 249 11.17 -11.98 0.50
CA VAL A 249 9.96 -11.32 0.00
C VAL A 249 10.24 -9.88 -0.43
N THR A 250 11.01 -9.12 0.35
CA THR A 250 11.31 -7.72 0.02
C THR A 250 12.24 -7.61 -1.19
N ALA A 251 13.28 -8.45 -1.28
CA ALA A 251 14.17 -8.50 -2.43
C ALA A 251 13.45 -8.97 -3.71
N GLN A 252 12.48 -9.88 -3.60
CA GLN A 252 11.68 -10.35 -4.73
C GLN A 252 10.91 -9.20 -5.42
N LYS A 253 10.46 -8.18 -4.68
CA LYS A 253 9.84 -6.98 -5.26
C LYS A 253 10.75 -6.30 -6.30
N LEU A 254 12.04 -6.20 -6.02
CA LEU A 254 13.03 -5.62 -6.94
C LEU A 254 13.27 -6.50 -8.16
N LEU A 255 13.32 -7.82 -7.99
CA LEU A 255 13.41 -8.77 -9.11
C LEU A 255 12.20 -8.67 -10.05
N GLU A 256 10.99 -8.57 -9.50
CA GLU A 256 9.76 -8.42 -10.29
C GLU A 256 9.74 -7.10 -11.08
N ILE A 257 10.31 -6.04 -10.52
CA ILE A 257 10.48 -4.77 -11.24
C ILE A 257 11.51 -4.95 -12.35
N ARG A 258 12.66 -5.58 -12.08
CA ARG A 258 13.69 -5.86 -13.09
C ARG A 258 13.14 -6.69 -14.26
N ALA A 259 12.29 -7.68 -13.98
CA ALA A 259 11.68 -8.53 -14.99
C ALA A 259 10.71 -7.80 -15.94
N LYS A 260 10.26 -6.59 -15.56
CA LYS A 260 9.37 -5.74 -16.36
C LYS A 260 10.12 -4.66 -17.14
N LEU A 261 11.44 -4.55 -16.98
CA LEU A 261 12.26 -3.65 -17.80
C LEU A 261 12.36 -4.20 -19.23
N PRO A 262 12.40 -3.31 -20.24
CA PRO A 262 12.57 -3.69 -21.64
C PRO A 262 13.93 -4.34 -21.94
#